data_AF-A0A2V8UNU3-F1
#
_entry.id   AF-A0A2V8UNU3-F1
#
_cell.length_a   1.000
_cell.length_b   1.000
_cell.length_c   1.000
_cell.angle_alpha   90.00
_cell.angle_beta   90.00
_cell.angle_gamma   90.00
#
_symmetry.space_group_name_H-M   'P 1'
#
loop_
_entity.id
_entity.type
_entity.pdbx_description
1 polymer ?
#
loop_
_entity_poly.entity_id
_entity_poly.type
_entity_poly.pdbx_seq_one_letter_code
_entity_poly.pdbx_strand_id
1 'polypeptide(L)'
;MAWAYALVIGGLFGDLAANGQTLPNQFPFPNRSGLLETYNATGKPIDLRGPFFQSLGTNGRSCGSCHRPAQGWSISAEELKVRFETTLGLDPIFRTNDGSNCDHNIDTSTVQGRRKAYILLINKGLIRIALPVPDNAEFSVVGVVNPYGCDDPSTLSMYRRPLPATNLRFLSAVMWDGRESSPQTGSQKITFATNP
;
A
#
# COMPACT_ATOMS: atom_id res chain seq x y z
N MET A 1 -54.96 19.93 13.18
CA MET A 1 -54.00 19.20 12.32
C MET A 1 -52.82 18.82 13.21
N ALA A 2 -52.64 17.52 13.44
CA ALA A 2 -51.57 16.94 14.26
C ALA A 2 -50.24 16.92 13.50
N TRP A 3 -49.25 16.19 14.05
CA TRP A 3 -47.89 15.85 13.58
C TRP A 3 -46.81 16.69 14.26
N ALA A 4 -46.39 16.34 15.49
CA ALA A 4 -45.57 15.18 15.93
C ALA A 4 -44.12 15.63 16.20
N TYR A 5 -43.81 15.83 17.48
CA TYR A 5 -42.45 16.04 18.00
C TYR A 5 -41.65 14.74 17.85
N ALA A 6 -40.61 14.74 17.02
CA ALA A 6 -39.61 13.69 17.05
C ALA A 6 -38.58 14.03 18.14
N LEU A 7 -38.68 13.35 19.29
CA LEU A 7 -37.61 13.28 20.26
C LEU A 7 -36.45 12.49 19.64
N VAL A 8 -35.38 13.17 19.25
CA VAL A 8 -34.11 12.50 18.98
C VAL A 8 -33.48 12.21 20.34
N ILE A 9 -33.57 10.96 20.77
CA ILE A 9 -32.80 10.46 21.91
C ILE A 9 -31.33 10.50 21.47
N GLY A 10 -30.64 11.58 21.83
CA GLY A 10 -29.19 11.69 21.72
C GLY A 10 -28.56 10.64 22.62
N GLY A 11 -28.21 9.50 22.05
CA GLY A 11 -27.35 8.53 22.70
C GLY A 11 -26.01 9.20 23.00
N LEU A 12 -25.63 9.16 24.27
CA LEU A 12 -24.30 9.53 24.78
C LEU A 12 -23.24 8.61 24.17
N PHE A 13 -22.85 8.86 22.92
CA PHE A 13 -21.54 8.48 22.44
C PHE A 13 -20.60 9.57 22.92
N GLY A 14 -20.03 9.32 24.10
CA GLY A 14 -19.02 10.19 24.69
C GLY A 14 -17.93 10.51 23.66
N ASP A 15 -17.42 11.73 23.78
CA ASP A 15 -16.29 12.29 23.06
C ASP A 15 -15.05 11.38 23.11
N LEU A 16 -15.02 10.36 22.25
CA LEU A 16 -13.78 9.76 21.78
C LEU A 16 -13.50 10.40 20.44
N ALA A 17 -12.91 11.59 20.48
CA ALA A 17 -12.02 12.00 19.41
C ALA A 17 -11.00 10.86 19.26
N ALA A 18 -11.21 10.00 18.26
CA ALA A 18 -10.23 9.03 17.84
C ALA A 18 -9.02 9.83 17.35
N ASN A 19 -8.12 10.18 18.27
CA ASN A 19 -6.77 10.54 17.91
C ASN A 19 -6.26 9.31 17.16
N GLY A 20 -6.17 9.41 15.83
CA GLY A 20 -5.81 8.35 14.88
C GLY A 20 -4.38 7.83 15.03
N GLN A 21 -3.88 7.85 16.26
CA GLN A 21 -2.57 7.43 16.73
C GLN A 21 -2.58 5.98 17.19
N THR A 22 -3.72 5.39 17.54
CA THR A 22 -3.82 3.98 17.90
C THR A 22 -5.12 3.35 17.42
N LEU A 23 -5.13 2.03 17.24
CA LEU A 23 -6.35 1.24 17.05
C LEU A 23 -6.49 0.26 18.21
N PRO A 24 -7.63 0.24 18.93
CA PRO A 24 -7.93 -0.83 19.88
C PRO A 24 -7.72 -2.22 19.26
N ASN A 25 -7.37 -3.20 20.10
CA ASN A 25 -7.29 -4.58 19.64
C ASN A 25 -8.67 -5.01 19.11
N GLN A 26 -8.70 -5.67 17.94
CA GLN A 26 -9.93 -6.01 17.22
C GLN A 26 -10.81 -4.79 16.90
N PHE A 27 -10.23 -3.62 16.65
CA PHE A 27 -11.00 -2.47 16.16
C PHE A 27 -11.74 -2.84 14.85
N PRO A 28 -13.06 -2.65 14.77
CA PRO A 28 -13.87 -3.10 13.65
C PRO A 28 -13.79 -2.15 12.45
N PHE A 29 -13.43 -2.67 11.30
CA PHE A 29 -13.50 -1.98 10.01
C PHE A 29 -14.63 -2.56 9.16
N PRO A 30 -15.76 -1.84 8.99
CA PRO A 30 -16.85 -2.31 8.15
C PRO A 30 -16.45 -2.30 6.67
N ASN A 31 -16.80 -3.39 5.97
CA ASN A 31 -16.68 -3.51 4.51
C ASN A 31 -17.86 -4.32 3.95
N ARG A 32 -17.89 -4.53 2.63
CA ARG A 32 -19.01 -5.22 1.94
C ARG A 32 -19.21 -6.68 2.40
N SER A 33 -18.22 -7.29 3.04
CA SER A 33 -18.25 -8.67 3.53
C SER A 33 -18.54 -8.76 5.04
N GLY A 34 -18.76 -7.64 5.73
CA GLY A 34 -18.99 -7.59 7.18
C GLY A 34 -17.95 -6.72 7.90
N LEU A 35 -17.40 -7.22 9.00
CA LEU A 35 -16.37 -6.55 9.78
C LEU A 35 -15.01 -7.20 9.57
N LEU A 36 -14.00 -6.39 9.27
CA LEU A 36 -12.59 -6.78 9.29
C LEU A 36 -11.97 -6.29 10.60
N GLU A 37 -11.33 -7.19 11.31
CA GLU A 37 -10.65 -6.88 12.58
C GLU A 37 -9.23 -7.45 12.55
N THR A 38 -8.31 -6.78 13.24
CA THR A 38 -6.98 -7.33 13.49
C THR A 38 -6.85 -7.73 14.95
N TYR A 39 -6.50 -8.99 15.18
CA TYR A 39 -6.16 -9.49 16.50
C TYR A 39 -4.66 -9.37 16.78
N ASN A 40 -4.31 -8.62 17.82
CA ASN A 40 -2.98 -8.53 18.38
C ASN A 40 -2.87 -9.47 19.59
N ALA A 41 -2.06 -10.53 19.48
CA ALA A 41 -1.89 -11.54 20.51
C ALA A 41 -1.36 -11.01 21.85
N THR A 42 -0.75 -9.81 21.87
CA THR A 42 -0.33 -9.16 23.13
C THR A 42 -1.49 -8.49 23.88
N GLY A 43 -2.69 -8.45 23.29
CA GLY A 43 -3.86 -7.76 23.81
C GLY A 43 -3.79 -6.23 23.74
N LYS A 44 -2.67 -5.65 23.25
CA LYS A 44 -2.45 -4.21 23.21
C LYS A 44 -3.04 -3.56 21.96
N PRO A 45 -3.42 -2.27 22.02
CA PRO A 45 -3.73 -1.48 20.82
C PRO A 45 -2.58 -1.50 19.81
N ILE A 46 -2.92 -1.38 18.53
CA ILE A 46 -1.95 -1.15 17.45
C ILE A 46 -1.54 0.32 17.52
N ASP A 47 -0.24 0.60 17.71
CA ASP A 47 0.30 1.96 17.69
C ASP A 47 0.56 2.42 16.25
N LEU A 48 -0.26 3.37 15.77
CA LEU A 48 -0.16 3.96 14.44
C LEU A 48 0.95 5.03 14.33
N ARG A 49 1.71 5.28 15.40
CA ARG A 49 2.89 6.17 15.39
C ARG A 49 4.21 5.42 15.38
N GLY A 50 4.16 4.10 15.55
CA GLY A 50 5.35 3.26 15.57
C GLY A 50 6.13 3.30 14.24
N PRO A 51 7.35 2.76 14.20
CA PRO A 51 8.23 2.83 13.03
C PRO A 51 7.58 2.34 11.72
N PHE A 52 6.64 1.39 11.80
CA PHE A 52 5.88 0.88 10.65
C PHE A 52 5.08 1.97 9.91
N PHE A 53 4.67 3.02 10.61
CA PHE A 53 3.83 4.10 10.07
C PHE A 53 4.60 5.40 9.82
N GLN A 54 5.91 5.41 10.07
CA GLN A 54 6.78 6.55 9.82
C GLN A 54 7.36 6.52 8.41
N SER A 55 7.65 7.70 7.85
CA SER A 55 8.25 7.80 6.52
C SER A 55 9.61 7.12 6.48
N LEU A 56 9.84 6.28 5.47
CA LEU A 56 11.09 5.54 5.27
C LEU A 56 12.11 6.32 4.43
N GLY A 57 11.80 7.54 4.01
CA GLY A 57 12.73 8.35 3.22
C GLY A 57 12.08 9.61 2.68
N THR A 58 12.53 10.04 1.50
CA THR A 58 12.16 11.32 0.89
C THR A 58 10.84 11.29 0.13
N ASN A 59 10.32 10.10 -0.23
CA ASN A 59 9.06 9.99 -0.98
C ASN A 59 7.79 10.09 -0.10
N GLY A 60 7.95 10.16 1.23
CA GLY A 60 6.86 10.29 2.20
C GLY A 60 6.10 9.01 2.51
N ARG A 61 6.51 7.85 1.98
CA ARG A 61 5.85 6.57 2.25
C ARG A 61 6.32 5.95 3.55
N SER A 62 5.38 5.33 4.24
CA SER A 62 5.61 4.37 5.32
C SER A 62 5.16 2.98 4.89
N CYS A 63 5.47 1.94 5.68
CA CYS A 63 4.90 0.60 5.46
C CYS A 63 3.36 0.69 5.47
N GLY A 64 2.81 1.52 6.36
CA GLY A 64 1.38 1.81 6.45
C GLY A 64 0.76 2.51 5.24
N SER A 65 1.53 3.06 4.30
CA SER A 65 0.97 3.60 3.05
C SER A 65 0.34 2.52 2.17
N CYS A 66 0.92 1.30 2.22
CA CYS A 66 0.50 0.12 1.45
C CYS A 66 -0.07 -1.01 2.32
N HIS A 67 0.26 -1.09 3.60
CA HIS A 67 -0.19 -2.13 4.51
C HIS A 67 -1.21 -1.58 5.50
N ARG A 68 -2.43 -1.33 5.03
CA ARG A 68 -3.44 -0.64 5.83
C ARG A 68 -4.31 -1.61 6.64
N PRO A 69 -4.51 -1.38 7.96
CA PRO A 69 -5.35 -2.26 8.79
C PRO A 69 -6.76 -2.43 8.24
N ALA A 70 -7.39 -1.33 7.81
CA ALA A 70 -8.74 -1.33 7.22
C ALA A 70 -8.85 -2.10 5.88
N GLN A 71 -7.73 -2.41 5.24
CA GLN A 71 -7.65 -3.10 3.95
C GLN A 71 -6.95 -4.46 4.08
N GLY A 72 -7.00 -5.07 5.26
CA GLY A 72 -6.43 -6.39 5.52
C GLY A 72 -4.90 -6.40 5.45
N TRP A 73 -4.26 -5.31 5.91
CA TRP A 73 -2.82 -5.11 5.83
C TRP A 73 -2.25 -5.16 4.40
N SER A 74 -3.08 -4.72 3.45
CA SER A 74 -2.79 -4.53 2.03
C SER A 74 -3.47 -3.22 1.56
N ILE A 75 -3.85 -3.15 0.29
CA ILE A 75 -4.62 -2.07 -0.35
C ILE A 75 -5.83 -2.65 -1.12
N SER A 76 -6.86 -1.83 -1.34
CA SER A 76 -7.99 -2.14 -2.22
C SER A 76 -8.15 -1.07 -3.30
N ALA A 77 -8.69 -1.45 -4.45
CA ALA A 77 -8.94 -0.49 -5.54
C ALA A 77 -9.98 0.57 -5.11
N GLU A 78 -10.94 0.16 -4.29
CA GLU A 78 -11.98 1.02 -3.73
C GLU A 78 -11.37 2.13 -2.85
N GLU A 79 -10.48 1.77 -1.94
CA GLU A 79 -9.81 2.73 -1.04
C GLU A 79 -8.84 3.66 -1.80
N LEU A 80 -8.13 3.12 -2.79
CA LEU A 80 -7.21 3.90 -3.61
C LEU A 80 -7.92 4.93 -4.49
N LYS A 81 -9.12 4.61 -5.01
CA LYS A 81 -9.96 5.59 -5.70
C LYS A 81 -10.29 6.75 -4.79
N VAL A 82 -10.75 6.48 -3.56
CA VAL A 82 -11.06 7.53 -2.58
C VAL A 82 -9.82 8.37 -2.30
N ARG A 83 -8.68 7.75 -1.99
CA ARG A 83 -7.42 8.48 -1.75
C ARG A 83 -6.99 9.32 -2.94
N PHE A 84 -7.14 8.81 -4.16
CA PHE A 84 -6.82 9.58 -5.36
C PHE A 84 -7.69 10.83 -5.46
N GLU A 85 -9.01 10.70 -5.32
CA GLU A 85 -9.92 11.85 -5.41
C GLU A 85 -9.66 12.85 -4.29
N THR A 86 -9.50 12.38 -3.04
CA THR A 86 -9.31 13.27 -1.87
C THR A 86 -7.97 14.00 -1.90
N THR A 87 -6.93 13.40 -2.49
CA THR A 87 -5.57 13.99 -2.53
C THR A 87 -5.17 14.51 -3.90
N LEU A 88 -6.06 14.43 -4.90
CA LEU A 88 -5.75 14.71 -6.30
C LEU A 88 -4.54 13.92 -6.82
N GLY A 89 -4.35 12.68 -6.33
CA GLY A 89 -3.22 11.81 -6.64
C GLY A 89 -1.90 12.19 -5.96
N LEU A 90 -1.92 12.96 -4.86
CA LEU A 90 -0.73 13.40 -4.13
C LEU A 90 -0.41 12.54 -2.90
N ASP A 91 -1.32 11.66 -2.47
CA ASP A 91 -1.06 10.69 -1.40
C ASP A 91 0.28 9.96 -1.63
N PRO A 92 1.10 9.71 -0.59
CA PRO A 92 2.37 9.00 -0.71
C PRO A 92 2.34 7.68 -1.48
N ILE A 93 1.21 6.96 -1.57
CA ILE A 93 1.13 5.75 -2.39
C ILE A 93 1.22 6.02 -3.91
N PHE A 94 0.92 7.23 -4.36
CA PHE A 94 1.01 7.63 -5.76
C PHE A 94 2.41 8.18 -6.06
N ARG A 95 3.33 7.27 -6.41
CA ARG A 95 4.73 7.60 -6.74
C ARG A 95 5.17 6.87 -8.00
N THR A 96 6.11 7.46 -8.71
CA THR A 96 6.55 6.99 -10.02
C THR A 96 7.51 5.81 -9.97
N ASN A 97 8.13 5.53 -8.82
CA ASN A 97 9.04 4.41 -8.64
C ASN A 97 8.33 3.06 -8.87
N ASP A 98 7.11 2.91 -8.35
CA ASP A 98 6.35 1.66 -8.40
C ASP A 98 4.82 1.83 -8.48
N GLY A 99 4.26 3.00 -8.13
CA GLY A 99 2.82 3.22 -8.08
C GLY A 99 2.21 3.53 -9.44
N SER A 100 3.02 4.07 -10.36
CA SER A 100 2.63 4.33 -11.74
C SER A 100 2.76 3.09 -12.61
N ASN A 101 2.09 3.14 -13.77
CA ASN A 101 2.15 2.03 -14.72
C ASN A 101 3.56 1.84 -15.29
N CYS A 102 4.39 2.89 -15.33
CA CYS A 102 5.79 2.84 -15.71
C CYS A 102 6.60 3.93 -14.97
N ASP A 103 7.93 3.85 -14.93
CA ASP A 103 8.81 4.83 -14.27
C ASP A 103 9.30 5.95 -15.20
N HIS A 104 9.06 5.83 -16.50
CA HIS A 104 9.41 6.83 -17.50
C HIS A 104 8.22 7.15 -18.41
N ASN A 105 8.31 8.26 -19.14
CA ASN A 105 7.30 8.72 -20.10
C ASN A 105 5.88 8.85 -19.51
N ILE A 106 5.79 9.20 -18.22
CA ILE A 106 4.53 9.43 -17.52
C ILE A 106 4.40 10.90 -17.12
N ASP A 107 3.19 11.45 -17.25
CA ASP A 107 2.87 12.80 -16.79
C ASP A 107 2.23 12.74 -15.40
N THR A 108 2.86 13.39 -14.42
CA THR A 108 2.29 13.59 -13.08
C THR A 108 2.07 15.05 -12.73
N SER A 109 2.25 15.97 -13.69
CA SER A 109 2.13 17.42 -13.47
C SER A 109 0.68 17.86 -13.24
N THR A 110 -0.28 17.20 -13.90
CA THR A 110 -1.71 17.49 -13.79
C THR A 110 -2.48 16.37 -13.07
N VAL A 111 -3.67 16.67 -12.56
CA VAL A 111 -4.56 15.64 -11.96
C VAL A 111 -4.92 14.57 -12.99
N GLN A 112 -5.18 14.98 -14.24
CA GLN A 112 -5.49 14.04 -15.32
C GLN A 112 -4.27 13.19 -15.70
N GLY A 113 -3.07 13.78 -15.73
CA GLY A 113 -1.81 13.08 -15.89
C GLY A 113 -1.64 12.01 -14.82
N ARG A 114 -1.73 12.39 -13.53
CA ARG A 114 -1.66 11.46 -12.40
C ARG A 114 -2.70 10.34 -12.49
N ARG A 115 -3.93 10.64 -12.93
CA ARG A 115 -4.97 9.61 -13.10
C ARG A 115 -4.58 8.58 -14.15
N LYS A 116 -3.99 9.00 -15.27
CA LYS A 116 -3.47 8.09 -16.30
C LYS A 116 -2.25 7.32 -15.80
N ALA A 117 -1.30 8.02 -15.17
CA ALA A 117 -0.07 7.44 -14.64
C ALA A 117 -0.34 6.34 -13.62
N TYR A 118 -1.35 6.50 -12.75
CA TYR A 118 -1.67 5.57 -11.65
C TYR A 118 -2.88 4.67 -11.93
N ILE A 119 -3.31 4.51 -13.19
CA ILE A 119 -4.58 3.84 -13.50
C ILE A 119 -4.65 2.38 -13.04
N LEU A 120 -3.53 1.64 -13.08
CA LEU A 120 -3.46 0.27 -12.56
C LEU A 120 -3.62 0.22 -11.04
N LEU A 121 -2.96 1.15 -10.34
CA LEU A 121 -3.07 1.27 -8.89
C LEU A 121 -4.51 1.64 -8.50
N ILE A 122 -5.09 2.68 -9.12
CA ILE A 122 -6.45 3.15 -8.82
C ILE A 122 -7.50 2.07 -9.11
N ASN A 123 -7.43 1.42 -10.27
CA ASN A 123 -8.52 0.53 -10.70
C ASN A 123 -8.36 -0.92 -10.26
N LYS A 124 -7.14 -1.37 -9.95
CA LYS A 124 -6.86 -2.77 -9.64
C LYS A 124 -6.09 -2.97 -8.32
N GLY A 125 -5.56 -1.90 -7.73
CA GLY A 125 -4.71 -1.99 -6.54
C GLY A 125 -3.39 -2.69 -6.83
N LEU A 126 -2.80 -2.45 -8.01
CA LEU A 126 -1.55 -3.07 -8.44
C LEU A 126 -0.41 -2.06 -8.40
N ILE A 127 0.71 -2.48 -7.82
CA ILE A 127 2.00 -1.79 -7.81
C ILE A 127 2.90 -2.47 -8.85
N ARG A 128 3.69 -1.69 -9.58
CA ARG A 128 4.69 -2.15 -10.53
C ARG A 128 5.90 -2.72 -9.80
N ILE A 129 6.31 -3.91 -10.23
CA ILE A 129 7.50 -4.63 -9.80
C ILE A 129 8.40 -4.72 -11.01
N ALA A 130 9.41 -3.86 -11.06
CA ALA A 130 10.46 -3.92 -12.05
C ALA A 130 11.55 -4.88 -11.58
N LEU A 131 11.94 -5.83 -12.44
CA LEU A 131 13.06 -6.72 -12.21
C LEU A 131 14.00 -6.68 -13.42
N PRO A 132 15.31 -6.50 -13.21
CA PRO A 132 16.27 -6.64 -14.30
C PRO A 132 16.34 -8.10 -14.76
N VAL A 133 16.61 -8.30 -16.04
CA VAL A 133 17.06 -9.60 -16.54
C VAL A 133 18.42 -9.91 -15.88
N PRO A 134 18.61 -11.07 -15.23
CA PRO A 134 19.88 -11.40 -14.59
C PRO A 134 21.05 -11.41 -15.59
N ASP A 135 22.22 -10.92 -15.18
CA ASP A 135 23.43 -10.89 -16.04
C ASP A 135 23.85 -12.30 -16.52
N ASN A 136 23.49 -13.34 -15.77
CA ASN A 136 23.77 -14.75 -16.06
C ASN A 136 22.53 -15.51 -16.59
N ALA A 137 21.53 -14.82 -17.13
CA ALA A 137 20.36 -15.48 -17.69
C ALA A 137 20.72 -16.40 -18.87
N GLU A 138 20.23 -17.64 -18.86
CA GLU A 138 20.35 -18.60 -19.98
C GLU A 138 19.29 -18.34 -21.08
N PHE A 139 18.70 -17.14 -21.07
CA PHE A 139 17.69 -16.69 -22.04
C PHE A 139 17.91 -15.22 -22.37
N SER A 140 17.42 -14.80 -23.55
CA SER A 140 17.38 -13.40 -23.97
C SER A 140 15.94 -12.93 -24.11
N VAL A 141 15.64 -11.71 -23.64
CA VAL A 141 14.37 -11.03 -23.91
C VAL A 141 14.51 -10.27 -25.22
N VAL A 142 13.84 -10.74 -26.28
CA VAL A 142 13.92 -10.13 -27.62
C VAL A 142 12.90 -9.01 -27.84
N GLY A 143 11.96 -8.83 -26.90
CA GLY A 143 10.97 -7.77 -26.91
C GLY A 143 9.95 -7.93 -25.79
N VAL A 144 9.35 -6.82 -25.39
CA VAL A 144 8.30 -6.77 -24.37
C VAL A 144 7.09 -6.04 -24.96
N VAL A 145 5.91 -6.64 -24.87
CA VAL A 145 4.66 -5.97 -25.24
C VAL A 145 3.95 -5.56 -23.96
N ASN A 146 4.15 -4.31 -23.56
CA ASN A 146 3.50 -3.73 -22.39
C ASN A 146 2.60 -2.56 -22.82
N PRO A 147 1.26 -2.67 -22.68
CA PRO A 147 0.33 -1.61 -23.08
C PRO A 147 0.47 -0.32 -22.25
N TYR A 148 1.32 -0.32 -21.23
CA TYR A 148 1.58 0.80 -20.34
C TYR A 148 2.94 1.48 -20.56
N GLY A 149 3.68 1.10 -21.60
CA GLY A 149 4.92 1.77 -22.04
C GLY A 149 6.21 1.32 -21.35
N CYS A 150 6.14 0.32 -20.46
CA CYS A 150 7.32 -0.30 -19.86
C CYS A 150 7.73 -1.53 -20.69
N ASP A 151 8.35 -1.29 -21.85
CA ASP A 151 8.70 -2.27 -22.88
C ASP A 151 10.22 -2.54 -23.01
N ASP A 152 11.00 -2.10 -22.03
CA ASP A 152 12.44 -2.35 -21.96
C ASP A 152 12.76 -3.86 -21.86
N PRO A 153 13.54 -4.44 -22.80
CA PRO A 153 13.94 -5.84 -22.73
C PRO A 153 14.90 -6.16 -21.58
N SER A 154 15.59 -5.16 -21.01
CA SER A 154 16.49 -5.34 -19.87
C SER A 154 15.76 -5.36 -18.52
N THR A 155 14.53 -4.85 -18.47
CA THR A 155 13.76 -4.72 -17.22
C THR A 155 12.31 -5.17 -17.40
N LEU A 156 11.96 -6.31 -16.81
CA LEU A 156 10.61 -6.85 -16.84
C LEU A 156 9.75 -6.17 -15.78
N SER A 157 8.63 -5.59 -16.20
CA SER A 157 7.64 -4.96 -15.30
C SER A 157 6.42 -5.86 -15.10
N MET A 158 6.22 -6.34 -13.87
CA MET A 158 5.03 -7.08 -13.47
C MET A 158 4.18 -6.22 -12.54
N TYR A 159 2.88 -6.49 -12.45
CA TYR A 159 1.97 -5.69 -11.63
C TYR A 159 1.26 -6.59 -10.64
N ARG A 160 1.45 -6.35 -9.35
CA ARG A 160 0.84 -7.15 -8.28
C ARG A 160 0.42 -6.28 -7.12
N ARG A 161 -0.55 -6.74 -6.35
CA ARG A 161 -0.93 -6.10 -5.09
C ARG A 161 0.13 -6.37 -4.01
N PRO A 162 0.41 -5.41 -3.11
CA PRO A 162 1.17 -5.68 -1.89
C PRO A 162 0.58 -6.86 -1.13
N LEU A 163 1.42 -7.81 -0.72
CA LEU A 163 0.98 -8.94 0.08
C LEU A 163 0.47 -8.44 1.44
N PRO A 164 -0.58 -9.07 2.01
CA PRO A 164 -0.99 -8.80 3.38
C PRO A 164 0.21 -9.03 4.32
N ALA A 165 0.71 -7.97 4.93
CA ALA A 165 1.85 -8.05 5.84
C ALA A 165 1.71 -7.03 6.98
N THR A 166 1.96 -7.49 8.19
CA THR A 166 2.03 -6.69 9.40
C THR A 166 3.16 -7.20 10.27
N ASN A 167 3.64 -6.38 11.21
CA ASN A 167 4.63 -6.76 12.21
C ASN A 167 5.92 -7.38 11.62
N LEU A 168 6.83 -6.51 11.15
CA LEU A 168 8.10 -6.92 10.53
C LEU A 168 9.12 -7.55 11.49
N ARG A 169 8.80 -7.73 12.78
CA ARG A 169 9.78 -8.18 13.79
C ARG A 169 10.42 -9.55 13.48
N PHE A 170 9.77 -10.36 12.64
CA PHE A 170 10.25 -11.67 12.20
C PHE A 170 10.59 -11.74 10.71
N LEU A 171 10.46 -10.62 9.97
CA LEU A 171 10.80 -10.60 8.54
C LEU A 171 12.30 -10.43 8.38
N SER A 172 12.96 -11.53 7.99
CA SER A 172 14.39 -11.52 7.64
C SER A 172 14.66 -10.73 6.36
N ALA A 173 13.67 -10.60 5.47
CA ALA A 173 13.77 -9.87 4.22
C ALA A 173 12.47 -9.13 3.83
N VAL A 174 12.56 -8.04 3.06
CA VAL A 174 11.41 -7.25 2.55
C VAL A 174 11.26 -7.47 1.05
N MET A 175 10.02 -7.73 0.64
CA MET A 175 9.65 -8.39 -0.63
C MET A 175 10.00 -9.88 -0.65
N TRP A 176 9.32 -10.64 -1.50
CA TRP A 176 9.49 -12.09 -1.58
C TRP A 176 10.92 -12.53 -1.96
N ASP A 177 11.65 -11.65 -2.65
CA ASP A 177 13.03 -11.81 -3.10
C ASP A 177 14.03 -10.96 -2.28
N GLY A 178 13.58 -10.32 -1.20
CA GLY A 178 14.42 -9.52 -0.31
C GLY A 178 15.03 -8.25 -0.91
N ARG A 179 14.58 -7.80 -2.09
CA ARG A 179 15.20 -6.67 -2.80
C ARG A 179 15.12 -5.34 -2.03
N GLU A 180 14.09 -5.16 -1.20
CA GLU A 180 13.88 -3.93 -0.42
C GLU A 180 14.42 -4.04 1.01
N SER A 181 15.29 -5.02 1.26
CA SER A 181 15.94 -5.20 2.55
C SER A 181 17.08 -4.24 2.78
N SER A 182 17.12 -3.67 3.97
CA SER A 182 18.13 -2.68 4.35
C SER A 182 18.30 -2.63 5.87
N PRO A 183 19.42 -2.06 6.37
CA PRO A 183 19.57 -1.78 7.80
C PRO A 183 18.42 -0.95 8.38
N GLN A 184 17.87 -0.03 7.59
CA GLN A 184 16.73 0.82 7.99
C GLN A 184 15.45 0.00 8.23
N THR A 185 15.26 -1.10 7.51
CA THR A 185 14.12 -2.02 7.71
C THR A 185 14.44 -3.15 8.69
N GLY A 186 15.65 -3.18 9.27
CA GLY A 186 16.11 -4.26 10.16
C GLY A 186 16.19 -5.62 9.48
N SER A 187 16.30 -5.65 8.14
CA SER A 187 16.24 -6.87 7.34
C SER A 187 17.50 -7.03 6.46
N GLN A 188 17.76 -8.25 6.03
CA GLN A 188 18.91 -8.60 5.19
C GLN A 188 18.43 -9.11 3.83
N LYS A 189 19.12 -8.66 2.78
CA LYS A 189 18.83 -9.09 1.42
C LYS A 189 19.04 -10.60 1.29
N ILE A 190 18.11 -11.28 0.62
CA ILE A 190 18.29 -12.69 0.26
C ILE A 190 19.35 -12.75 -0.84
N THR A 191 20.39 -13.52 -0.59
CA THR A 191 21.49 -13.82 -1.51
C THR A 191 21.52 -15.33 -1.72
N PHE A 192 22.25 -15.81 -2.73
CA PHE A 192 22.44 -17.25 -2.89
C PHE A 192 23.02 -17.91 -1.62
N ALA A 193 23.92 -17.21 -0.92
CA ALA A 193 24.51 -17.70 0.33
C ALA A 193 23.57 -17.62 1.55
N THR A 194 22.50 -16.83 1.48
CA THR A 194 21.56 -16.58 2.59
C THR A 194 20.13 -17.05 2.29
N ASN A 195 19.93 -17.75 1.17
CA ASN A 195 18.68 -18.39 0.82
C ASN A 195 18.53 -19.68 1.66
N PRO A 196 17.46 -19.84 2.47
CA PRO A 196 17.27 -21.02 3.32
C PRO A 196 17.10 -22.32 2.55
#